data_AF-A0A838TDG0-F1
#
_entry.id   AF-A0A838TDG0-F1
#
_cell.length_a   1.000
_cell.length_b   1.000
_cell.length_c   1.000
_cell.angle_alpha   90.00
_cell.angle_beta   90.00
_cell.angle_gamma   90.00
#
_symmetry.space_group_name_H-M   'P 1'
#
loop_
_entity.id
_entity.type
_entity.pdbx_description
1 polymer ?
#
loop_
_entity_poly.entity_id
_entity_poly.type
_entity_poly.pdbx_seq_one_letter_code
_entity_poly.pdbx_strand_id
1 'polypeptide(L)'
;MQKSLFVFSLLLVFADSFSQTLYTKNGIASYYANFFNGRKTANGEIFSNKTLTAAHRTLPFGTIVKVTNLENNRSIVVRINDRGPYFGGRIIDLSRAAADSLNILYQGWAKVLVEELPQEPPFLFYPAVLLTDSDALIFPDDWVGNWHGNLKSYSAKGLEQIIPVQLVIEPNIYFNRWILRLAYDTYSKTYELVKRGEGNDTYSIDEKNGIDIPSSVFGNHFISRFSLNGILFECTFNLITKKEMRIELFEGEYNRTWTTGNIIQTQDSVPEVGVFQVNTLQEAILYNKEK
;
A
#
# COMPACT_ATOMS: atom_id res chain seq x y z
N MET A 1 -9.06 37.46 -7.88
CA MET A 1 -8.33 36.36 -8.54
C MET A 1 -7.79 35.41 -7.47
N GLN A 2 -8.60 34.45 -7.00
CA GLN A 2 -8.17 33.47 -5.99
C GLN A 2 -9.26 32.39 -5.75
N LYS A 3 -9.72 31.70 -6.81
CA LYS A 3 -10.71 30.61 -6.69
C LYS A 3 -10.59 29.64 -7.88
N SER A 4 -9.54 28.82 -7.95
CA SER A 4 -9.51 27.63 -8.84
C SER A 4 -8.25 26.77 -8.60
N LEU A 5 -8.07 26.22 -7.40
CA LEU A 5 -6.91 25.37 -7.07
C LEU A 5 -7.29 24.07 -6.33
N PHE A 6 -8.56 23.63 -6.43
CA PHE A 6 -9.11 22.56 -5.58
C PHE A 6 -9.62 21.31 -6.32
N VAL A 7 -9.37 21.19 -7.63
CA VAL A 7 -9.84 20.02 -8.43
C VAL A 7 -8.67 19.09 -8.84
N PHE A 8 -7.45 19.43 -8.44
CA PHE A 8 -6.23 18.78 -8.90
C PHE A 8 -5.78 17.53 -8.12
N SER A 9 -6.62 16.99 -7.23
CA SER A 9 -6.14 16.04 -6.21
C SER A 9 -6.44 14.58 -6.50
N LEU A 10 -7.36 14.23 -7.40
CA LEU A 10 -8.12 13.01 -7.14
C LEU A 10 -7.64 11.72 -7.82
N LEU A 11 -6.69 11.83 -8.75
CA LEU A 11 -5.87 10.70 -9.21
C LEU A 11 -4.36 10.95 -9.12
N LEU A 12 -3.97 12.15 -8.69
CA LEU A 12 -2.68 12.44 -8.08
C LEU A 12 -2.59 11.86 -6.65
N VAL A 13 -3.71 11.64 -5.96
CA VAL A 13 -3.75 11.08 -4.59
C VAL A 13 -3.30 9.62 -4.49
N PHE A 14 -3.31 8.81 -5.55
CA PHE A 14 -2.71 7.47 -5.51
C PHE A 14 -1.18 7.48 -5.59
N ALA A 15 -0.61 8.55 -6.16
CA ALA A 15 0.82 8.73 -6.26
C ALA A 15 1.43 9.55 -5.13
N ASP A 16 0.83 10.71 -4.87
CA ASP A 16 1.39 11.71 -3.96
C ASP A 16 1.03 11.46 -2.50
N SER A 17 0.06 10.58 -2.20
CA SER A 17 -0.21 10.20 -0.80
C SER A 17 0.68 9.05 -0.30
N PHE A 18 1.46 8.42 -1.18
CA PHE A 18 2.42 7.38 -0.79
C PHE A 18 3.76 7.43 -1.56
N SER A 19 4.24 8.63 -1.90
CA SER A 19 5.66 8.85 -1.61
C SER A 19 5.73 9.11 -0.10
N GLN A 20 5.64 8.04 0.69
CA GLN A 20 6.07 8.14 2.07
C GLN A 20 7.55 8.51 1.94
N THR A 21 7.86 9.79 2.14
CA THR A 21 9.24 10.19 2.40
C THR A 21 9.69 9.24 3.49
N LEU A 22 10.62 8.35 3.15
CA LEU A 22 11.07 7.30 4.07
C LEU A 22 11.34 7.99 5.40
N TYR A 23 10.74 7.47 6.47
CA TYR A 23 10.78 8.13 7.75
C TYR A 23 12.22 8.44 8.12
N THR A 24 12.54 9.73 8.24
CA THR A 24 13.85 10.20 8.65
C THR A 24 13.68 11.17 9.80
N LYS A 25 14.23 10.83 10.96
CA LYS A 25 14.07 11.67 12.15
C LYS A 25 15.23 11.54 13.12
N ASN A 26 15.71 12.70 13.57
CA ASN A 26 16.60 12.79 14.72
C ASN A 26 15.82 12.72 16.04
N GLY A 27 16.38 12.03 17.03
CA GLY A 27 15.80 11.98 18.36
C GLY A 27 16.64 11.18 19.34
N ILE A 28 16.03 10.79 20.46
CA ILE A 28 16.70 10.02 21.51
C ILE A 28 16.30 8.55 21.39
N ALA A 29 17.29 7.67 21.35
CA ALA A 29 17.09 6.23 21.52
C ALA A 29 17.36 5.83 22.97
N SER A 30 16.64 4.82 23.44
CA SER A 30 17.02 4.05 24.63
C SER A 30 16.91 2.56 24.35
N TYR A 31 16.97 1.71 25.38
CA TYR A 31 16.78 0.27 25.20
C TYR A 31 15.95 -0.37 26.31
N TYR A 32 15.36 -1.52 26.00
CA TYR A 32 14.50 -2.25 26.93
C TYR A 32 15.26 -2.75 28.17
N ALA A 33 14.63 -2.60 29.34
CA ALA A 33 15.07 -3.27 30.55
C ALA A 33 14.91 -4.81 30.42
N ASN A 34 15.79 -5.57 31.08
CA ASN A 34 15.77 -7.04 31.04
C ASN A 34 14.42 -7.65 31.45
N PHE A 35 13.63 -6.95 32.26
CA PHE A 35 12.30 -7.38 32.72
C PHE A 35 11.30 -7.66 31.57
N PHE A 36 11.49 -7.04 30.40
CA PHE A 36 10.61 -7.26 29.25
C PHE A 36 10.92 -8.55 28.50
N ASN A 37 12.11 -9.14 28.68
CA ASN A 37 12.53 -10.35 27.96
C ASN A 37 11.58 -11.52 28.22
N GLY A 38 11.08 -12.15 27.16
CA GLY A 38 10.11 -13.26 27.23
C GLY A 38 8.64 -12.83 27.26
N ARG A 39 8.33 -11.52 27.23
CA ARG A 39 6.94 -11.01 27.18
C ARG A 39 6.48 -10.80 25.76
N LYS A 40 5.16 -10.71 25.55
CA LYS A 40 4.59 -10.34 24.26
C LYS A 40 4.81 -8.85 23.98
N THR A 41 5.22 -8.53 22.76
CA THR A 41 5.21 -7.18 22.18
C THR A 41 3.81 -6.83 21.66
N ALA A 42 3.61 -5.58 21.26
CA ALA A 42 2.35 -5.10 20.67
C ALA A 42 1.99 -5.79 19.34
N ASN A 43 2.94 -6.37 18.61
CA ASN A 43 2.65 -7.17 17.42
C ASN A 43 2.40 -8.67 17.72
N GLY A 44 2.45 -9.07 19.00
CA GLY A 44 2.19 -10.44 19.45
C GLY A 44 3.42 -11.35 19.52
N GLU A 45 4.59 -10.94 19.02
CA GLU A 45 5.85 -11.69 19.14
C GLU A 45 6.35 -11.75 20.59
N ILE A 46 7.14 -12.77 20.93
CA ILE A 46 7.85 -12.82 22.21
C ILE A 46 9.11 -11.96 22.09
N PHE A 47 9.17 -10.88 22.87
CA PHE A 47 10.32 -10.00 22.96
C PHE A 47 11.57 -10.75 23.45
N SER A 48 12.70 -10.50 22.80
CA SER A 48 13.99 -11.06 23.15
C SER A 48 15.06 -9.99 23.11
N ASN A 49 15.87 -9.92 24.17
CA ASN A 49 17.03 -9.03 24.22
C ASN A 49 18.12 -9.39 23.21
N LYS A 50 18.04 -10.57 22.60
CA LYS A 50 19.05 -11.09 21.66
C LYS A 50 18.72 -10.79 20.20
N THR A 51 17.51 -10.33 19.87
CA THR A 51 17.10 -10.06 18.50
C THR A 51 17.28 -8.58 18.15
N LEU A 52 17.49 -8.25 16.88
CA LEU A 52 17.65 -6.86 16.42
C LEU A 52 16.28 -6.23 16.14
N THR A 53 15.57 -5.88 17.22
CA THR A 53 14.20 -5.35 17.17
C THR A 53 14.08 -4.05 17.95
N ALA A 54 13.02 -3.28 17.67
CA ALA A 54 12.76 -2.02 18.34
C ALA A 54 11.27 -1.69 18.47
N ALA A 55 10.94 -0.86 19.46
CA ALA A 55 9.66 -0.18 19.58
C ALA A 55 9.68 1.17 18.89
N HIS A 56 8.61 1.46 18.14
CA HIS A 56 8.35 2.78 17.59
C HIS A 56 6.85 3.12 17.68
N ARG A 57 6.51 4.42 17.80
CA ARG A 57 5.14 4.87 18.06
C ARG A 57 4.19 4.61 16.90
N THR A 58 4.62 4.96 15.69
CA THR A 58 3.74 5.08 14.53
C THR A 58 4.16 4.21 13.34
N LEU A 59 5.47 4.02 13.11
CA LEU A 59 5.97 3.11 12.08
C LEU A 59 5.25 1.74 12.09
N PRO A 60 4.82 1.24 10.92
CA PRO A 60 4.21 -0.08 10.79
C PRO A 60 5.06 -1.18 11.43
N PHE A 61 4.41 -2.25 11.88
CA PHE A 61 5.15 -3.45 12.28
C PHE A 61 5.80 -4.08 11.06
N GLY A 62 7.01 -4.61 11.23
CA GLY A 62 7.80 -5.15 10.14
C GLY A 62 8.69 -4.13 9.46
N THR A 63 8.45 -2.82 9.61
CA THR A 63 9.32 -1.76 9.04
C THR A 63 10.77 -1.98 9.46
N ILE A 64 11.69 -1.84 8.50
CA ILE A 64 13.13 -1.93 8.75
C ILE A 64 13.68 -0.51 8.81
N VAL A 65 14.40 -0.21 9.89
CA VAL A 65 15.03 1.09 10.06
C VAL A 65 16.53 0.93 10.33
N LYS A 66 17.33 1.81 9.76
CA LYS A 66 18.71 2.06 10.18
C LYS A 66 18.70 3.11 11.28
N VAL A 67 19.37 2.80 12.37
CA VAL A 67 19.55 3.69 13.52
C VAL A 67 21.02 4.03 13.59
N THR A 68 21.36 5.31 13.49
CA THR A 68 22.74 5.80 13.54
C THR A 68 22.93 6.62 14.81
N ASN A 69 23.86 6.21 15.67
CA ASN A 69 24.27 7.00 16.83
C ASN A 69 25.11 8.20 16.35
N LEU A 70 24.62 9.41 16.63
CA LEU A 70 25.20 10.66 16.14
C LEU A 70 26.49 11.05 16.88
N GLU A 71 26.81 10.44 18.01
CA GLU A 71 28.01 10.75 18.80
C GLU A 71 29.23 9.94 18.34
N ASN A 72 29.01 8.72 17.82
CA ASN A 72 30.09 7.81 17.44
C ASN A 72 29.97 7.26 16.01
N ASN A 73 28.97 7.69 15.25
CA ASN A 73 28.66 7.28 13.87
C ASN A 73 28.43 5.78 13.67
N ARG A 74 28.26 4.99 14.73
CA ARG A 74 27.88 3.58 14.61
C ARG A 74 26.42 3.49 14.19
N SER A 75 26.09 2.51 13.36
CA SER A 75 24.72 2.26 12.94
C SER A 75 24.34 0.80 13.03
N ILE A 76 23.05 0.54 13.21
CA ILE A 76 22.47 -0.80 13.25
C ILE A 76 21.14 -0.80 12.51
N VAL A 77 20.80 -1.93 11.89
CA VAL A 77 19.50 -2.13 11.25
C VAL A 77 18.63 -2.97 12.18
N VAL A 78 17.39 -2.51 12.43
CA VAL A 78 16.43 -3.17 13.32
C VAL A 78 15.05 -3.22 12.68
N ARG A 79 14.26 -4.22 13.08
CA ARG A 79 12.86 -4.35 12.70
C ARG A 79 11.93 -3.81 13.77
N ILE A 80 10.92 -3.04 13.38
CA ILE A 80 9.87 -2.57 14.29
C ILE A 80 8.92 -3.72 14.60
N ASN A 81 8.81 -4.12 15.87
CA ASN A 81 7.88 -5.19 16.30
C ASN A 81 7.10 -4.83 17.57
N ASP A 82 7.30 -3.63 18.10
CA ASP A 82 6.62 -3.19 19.32
C ASP A 82 6.25 -1.70 19.27
N ARG A 83 5.48 -1.23 20.26
CA ARG A 83 4.96 0.14 20.36
C ARG A 83 5.53 0.88 21.56
N GLY A 84 5.73 2.18 21.37
CA GLY A 84 6.43 3.05 22.31
C GLY A 84 7.62 3.71 21.61
N PRO A 85 8.54 4.39 22.32
CA PRO A 85 8.44 4.82 23.72
C PRO A 85 7.32 5.84 23.96
N TYR A 86 6.74 5.90 25.16
CA TYR A 86 5.68 6.89 25.48
C TYR A 86 6.16 8.04 26.37
N PHE A 87 7.37 7.95 26.92
CA PHE A 87 7.89 8.90 27.91
C PHE A 87 9.30 9.40 27.55
N GLY A 88 9.62 10.63 27.95
CA GLY A 88 10.98 11.18 27.93
C GLY A 88 11.48 11.66 26.57
N GLY A 89 10.59 12.03 25.64
CA GLY A 89 10.99 12.59 24.32
C GLY A 89 11.73 11.61 23.39
N ARG A 90 11.90 10.35 23.80
CA ARG A 90 12.53 9.29 23.02
C ARG A 90 11.72 9.00 21.75
N ILE A 91 12.38 8.58 20.68
CA ILE A 91 11.72 8.23 19.42
C ILE A 91 11.76 6.73 19.13
N ILE A 92 12.69 5.99 19.74
CA ILE A 92 12.85 4.55 19.51
C ILE A 92 13.43 3.87 20.76
N ASP A 93 12.90 2.69 21.11
CA ASP A 93 13.43 1.85 22.19
C ASP A 93 13.97 0.55 21.57
N LEU A 94 15.29 0.34 21.68
CA LEU A 94 16.02 -0.76 21.05
C LEU A 94 16.05 -2.00 21.93
N SER A 95 16.20 -3.17 21.33
CA SER A 95 16.63 -4.35 22.08
C SER A 95 18.04 -4.17 22.66
N ARG A 96 18.38 -4.96 23.70
CA ARG A 96 19.71 -4.91 24.30
C ARG A 96 20.83 -5.23 23.29
N ALA A 97 20.62 -6.18 22.39
CA ALA A 97 21.58 -6.52 21.32
C ALA A 97 21.81 -5.36 20.34
N ALA A 98 20.75 -4.63 19.95
CA ALA A 98 20.87 -3.47 19.09
C ALA A 98 21.58 -2.29 19.82
N ALA A 99 21.28 -2.10 21.11
CA ALA A 99 21.91 -1.09 21.95
C ALA A 99 23.41 -1.35 22.17
N ASP A 100 23.81 -2.61 22.32
CA ASP A 100 25.22 -3.02 22.40
C ASP A 100 25.97 -2.70 21.11
N SER A 101 25.34 -3.01 19.96
CA SER A 101 25.90 -2.73 18.64
C SER A 101 26.11 -1.22 18.40
N LEU A 102 25.22 -0.36 18.94
CA LEU A 102 25.37 1.10 18.93
C LEU A 102 26.28 1.67 20.01
N ASN A 103 26.81 0.82 20.89
CA ASN A 103 27.64 1.17 22.04
C ASN A 103 26.96 2.13 23.03
N ILE A 104 25.70 1.85 23.39
CA ILE A 104 24.90 2.71 24.31
C ILE A 104 24.51 2.00 25.61
N LEU A 105 24.97 0.77 25.86
CA LEU A 105 24.57 0.01 27.05
C LEU A 105 24.92 0.72 28.37
N TYR A 106 26.13 1.29 28.46
CA TYR A 106 26.60 2.00 29.64
C TYR A 106 25.86 3.33 29.84
N GLN A 107 25.73 4.11 28.76
CA GLN A 107 25.08 5.43 28.78
C GLN A 107 23.56 5.34 28.99
N GLY A 108 22.92 4.24 28.57
CA GLY A 108 21.47 4.04 28.67
C GLY A 108 20.67 4.62 27.50
N TRP A 109 21.24 5.61 26.80
CA TRP A 109 20.58 6.35 25.72
C TRP A 109 21.61 6.94 24.76
N ALA A 110 21.16 7.39 23.60
CA ALA A 110 21.97 8.21 22.68
C ALA A 110 21.10 9.09 21.79
N LYS A 111 21.70 10.16 21.24
CA LYS A 111 21.12 10.88 20.10
C LYS A 111 21.30 10.05 18.84
N VAL A 112 20.21 9.82 18.13
CA VAL A 112 20.21 8.99 16.93
C VAL A 112 19.51 9.67 15.77
N LEU A 113 19.95 9.32 14.57
CA LEU A 113 19.17 9.46 13.34
C LEU A 113 18.51 8.11 13.05
N VAL A 114 17.19 8.09 12.89
CA VAL A 114 16.43 6.91 12.47
C VAL A 114 15.98 7.12 11.03
N GLU A 115 16.39 6.21 10.15
CA GLU A 115 16.09 6.21 8.72
C GLU A 115 15.34 4.92 8.39
N GLU A 116 14.12 5.04 7.90
CA GLU A 116 13.43 3.92 7.27
C GLU A 116 14.19 3.49 6.03
N LEU A 117 14.53 2.21 5.97
CA LEU A 117 15.18 1.65 4.80
C LEU A 117 14.10 1.28 3.78
N PRO A 118 14.34 1.50 2.48
CA PRO A 118 13.49 0.92 1.46
C PRO A 118 13.45 -0.60 1.70
N GLN A 119 12.26 -1.13 1.96
CA GLN A 119 12.10 -2.57 1.89
C GLN A 119 12.07 -2.93 0.41
N GLU A 120 13.20 -3.42 -0.11
CA GLU A 120 13.14 -4.44 -1.15
C GLU A 120 12.18 -5.52 -0.62
N PRO A 121 11.14 -5.92 -1.37
CA PRO A 121 10.15 -6.85 -0.88
C PRO A 121 10.88 -8.07 -0.30
N PRO A 122 10.55 -8.50 0.93
CA PRO A 122 11.25 -9.62 1.52
C PRO A 122 11.18 -10.80 0.55
N PHE A 123 12.35 -11.27 0.12
CA PHE A 123 12.48 -12.60 -0.46
C PHE A 123 11.94 -13.58 0.58
N LEU A 124 10.65 -13.91 0.50
CA LEU A 124 10.07 -15.01 1.24
C LEU A 124 10.50 -16.26 0.48
N PHE A 125 11.40 -17.04 1.05
CA PHE A 125 11.44 -18.46 0.79
C PHE A 125 10.06 -19.05 1.15
N TYR A 126 9.10 -18.99 0.24
CA TYR A 126 8.01 -19.94 0.22
C TYR A 126 8.64 -21.26 -0.24
N PRO A 127 8.48 -22.38 0.48
CA PRO A 127 8.77 -23.66 -0.12
C PRO A 127 7.99 -23.72 -1.44
N ALA A 128 8.62 -24.19 -2.51
CA ALA A 128 7.93 -24.51 -3.74
C ALA A 128 6.81 -25.49 -3.38
N VAL A 129 5.60 -24.97 -3.17
CA VAL A 129 4.42 -25.80 -3.16
C VAL A 129 4.27 -26.16 -4.63
N LEU A 130 4.69 -27.36 -4.98
CA LEU A 130 4.28 -28.01 -6.22
C LEU A 130 2.78 -28.24 -6.09
N LEU A 131 1.98 -27.21 -6.37
CA LEU A 131 0.55 -27.33 -6.55
C LEU A 131 0.33 -27.82 -7.98
N THR A 132 -0.24 -29.01 -8.06
CA THR A 132 -0.46 -29.78 -9.28
C THR A 132 -1.73 -29.40 -10.03
N ASP A 133 -2.45 -28.36 -9.59
CA ASP A 133 -3.61 -27.81 -10.30
C ASP A 133 -3.29 -26.38 -10.76
N SER A 134 -2.67 -26.29 -11.94
CA SER A 134 -2.13 -25.05 -12.50
C SER A 134 -3.20 -24.01 -12.83
N ASP A 135 -4.41 -24.41 -13.19
CA ASP A 135 -5.32 -23.51 -13.91
C ASP A 135 -6.19 -22.61 -13.00
N ALA A 136 -6.31 -22.93 -11.70
CA ALA A 136 -7.15 -22.18 -10.76
C ALA A 136 -6.43 -20.99 -10.09
N LEU A 137 -5.09 -20.96 -10.19
CA LEU A 137 -4.25 -20.01 -9.47
C LEU A 137 -3.59 -18.98 -10.39
N ILE A 138 -3.94 -18.96 -11.67
CA ILE A 138 -3.28 -18.11 -12.69
C ILE A 138 -4.14 -16.87 -12.95
N PHE A 139 -3.52 -15.68 -12.83
CA PHE A 139 -4.04 -14.47 -13.44
C PHE A 139 -3.94 -14.58 -14.96
N PRO A 140 -4.98 -14.24 -15.74
CA PRO A 140 -5.00 -14.65 -17.14
C PRO A 140 -3.88 -13.98 -17.94
N ASP A 141 -3.15 -14.78 -18.72
CA ASP A 141 -1.95 -14.34 -19.46
C ASP A 141 -2.22 -13.18 -20.43
N ASP A 142 -3.44 -13.06 -20.94
CA ASP A 142 -3.82 -11.99 -21.87
C ASP A 142 -3.75 -10.58 -21.24
N TRP A 143 -3.66 -10.49 -19.91
CA TRP A 143 -3.45 -9.23 -19.19
C TRP A 143 -1.98 -8.88 -19.01
N VAL A 144 -1.08 -9.87 -19.10
CA VAL A 144 0.36 -9.68 -18.92
C VAL A 144 0.92 -8.91 -20.11
N GLY A 145 1.69 -7.87 -19.84
CA GLY A 145 2.24 -7.04 -20.90
C GLY A 145 2.66 -5.65 -20.48
N ASN A 146 3.04 -4.87 -21.48
CA ASN A 146 3.46 -3.49 -21.31
C ASN A 146 2.48 -2.59 -22.05
N TRP A 147 1.55 -2.03 -21.29
CA TRP A 147 0.40 -1.29 -21.78
C TRP A 147 0.69 0.21 -21.79
N HIS A 148 0.43 0.89 -22.90
CA HIS A 148 0.64 2.34 -23.04
C HIS A 148 -0.59 3.04 -23.57
N GLY A 149 -0.84 4.25 -23.10
CA GLY A 149 -1.93 5.06 -23.62
C GLY A 149 -1.92 6.47 -23.06
N ASN A 150 -3.05 7.14 -23.18
CA ASN A 150 -3.26 8.48 -22.64
C ASN A 150 -4.47 8.45 -21.71
N LEU A 151 -4.24 8.79 -20.44
CA LEU A 151 -5.26 8.92 -19.42
C LEU A 151 -5.89 10.30 -19.53
N LYS A 152 -7.19 10.34 -19.78
CA LYS A 152 -7.99 11.56 -19.83
C LYS A 152 -8.70 11.73 -18.50
N SER A 153 -8.65 12.94 -17.93
CA SER A 153 -9.36 13.26 -16.68
C SER A 153 -10.47 14.25 -16.95
N TYR A 154 -11.65 13.96 -16.41
CA TYR A 154 -12.85 14.76 -16.53
C TYR A 154 -13.37 15.17 -15.16
N SER A 155 -13.83 16.41 -15.06
CA SER A 155 -14.64 16.90 -13.94
C SER A 155 -16.00 17.37 -14.45
N ALA A 156 -16.83 17.92 -13.57
CA ALA A 156 -18.07 18.59 -13.95
C ALA A 156 -17.90 19.70 -15.00
N LYS A 157 -16.66 20.22 -15.21
CA LYS A 157 -16.35 21.24 -16.22
C LYS A 157 -15.96 20.67 -17.59
N GLY A 158 -15.86 19.34 -17.72
CA GLY A 158 -15.41 18.66 -18.93
C GLY A 158 -13.98 18.13 -18.81
N LEU A 159 -13.32 17.92 -19.96
CA LEU A 159 -11.95 17.40 -20.03
C LEU A 159 -10.96 18.42 -19.45
N GLU A 160 -10.21 18.01 -18.44
CA GLU A 160 -9.22 18.87 -17.78
C GLU A 160 -7.80 18.61 -18.24
N GLN A 161 -7.46 17.35 -18.52
CA GLN A 161 -6.09 16.95 -18.85
C GLN A 161 -5.99 15.62 -19.60
N ILE A 162 -4.84 15.42 -20.25
CA ILE A 162 -4.44 14.18 -20.93
C ILE A 162 -3.00 13.86 -20.53
N ILE A 163 -2.75 12.69 -19.94
CA ILE A 163 -1.44 12.30 -19.40
C ILE A 163 -0.99 10.97 -20.03
N PRO A 164 0.24 10.87 -20.58
CA PRO A 164 0.79 9.61 -21.02
C PRO A 164 0.95 8.65 -19.84
N VAL A 165 0.46 7.42 -19.99
CA VAL A 165 0.49 6.39 -18.95
C VAL A 165 1.07 5.08 -19.49
N GLN A 166 1.80 4.40 -18.62
CA GLN A 166 2.32 3.07 -18.84
C GLN A 166 1.91 2.16 -17.67
N LEU A 167 1.34 1.01 -17.98
CA LEU A 167 1.05 -0.05 -17.03
C LEU A 167 1.79 -1.32 -17.45
N VAL A 168 2.72 -1.78 -16.63
CA VAL A 168 3.39 -3.07 -16.81
C VAL A 168 2.75 -4.08 -15.88
N ILE A 169 2.28 -5.19 -16.43
CA ILE A 169 1.80 -6.33 -15.67
C ILE A 169 2.70 -7.51 -16.00
N GLU A 170 3.34 -8.11 -15.00
CA GLU A 170 4.21 -9.25 -15.20
C GLU A 170 4.07 -10.29 -14.07
N PRO A 171 4.30 -11.59 -14.37
CA PRO A 171 4.35 -12.61 -13.33
C PRO A 171 5.42 -12.28 -12.30
N ASN A 172 5.11 -12.54 -11.04
CA ASN A 172 6.09 -12.53 -9.97
C ASN A 172 6.77 -13.90 -9.91
N ILE A 173 7.91 -13.98 -9.21
CA ILE A 173 8.58 -15.26 -8.89
C ILE A 173 7.68 -16.18 -8.03
N TYR A 174 6.68 -15.61 -7.37
CA TYR A 174 5.63 -16.35 -6.66
C TYR A 174 4.43 -16.59 -7.57
N PHE A 175 4.04 -17.87 -7.75
CA PHE A 175 3.03 -18.31 -8.71
C PHE A 175 1.63 -17.66 -8.54
N ASN A 176 1.32 -17.16 -7.34
CA ASN A 176 0.04 -16.55 -7.03
C ASN A 176 0.10 -15.01 -6.97
N ARG A 177 1.18 -14.42 -7.52
CA ARG A 177 1.44 -12.98 -7.47
C ARG A 177 1.87 -12.44 -8.82
N TRP A 178 1.51 -11.18 -9.07
CA TRP A 178 1.92 -10.41 -10.25
C TRP A 178 2.39 -9.03 -9.82
N ILE A 179 3.35 -8.50 -10.56
CA ILE A 179 3.86 -7.15 -10.37
C ILE A 179 3.07 -6.23 -11.29
N LEU A 180 2.50 -5.15 -10.73
CA LEU A 180 1.82 -4.09 -11.45
C LEU A 180 2.65 -2.81 -11.30
N ARG A 181 3.30 -2.35 -12.37
CA ARG A 181 4.01 -1.06 -12.37
C ARG A 181 3.23 -0.03 -13.16
N LEU A 182 2.74 0.99 -12.48
CA LEU A 182 2.05 2.12 -13.08
C LEU A 182 3.00 3.32 -13.13
N ALA A 183 3.26 3.84 -14.32
CA ALA A 183 4.06 5.03 -14.54
C ALA A 183 3.28 6.07 -15.36
N TYR A 184 3.41 7.33 -14.99
CA TYR A 184 2.82 8.46 -15.68
C TYR A 184 3.60 9.73 -15.38
N ASP A 185 3.80 10.56 -16.39
CA ASP A 185 4.67 11.74 -16.29
C ASP A 185 6.04 11.41 -15.64
N THR A 186 6.40 12.04 -14.52
CA THR A 186 7.62 11.74 -13.74
C THR A 186 7.41 10.71 -12.62
N TYR A 187 6.20 10.22 -12.44
CA TYR A 187 5.83 9.33 -11.33
C TYR A 187 5.82 7.85 -11.76
N SER A 188 6.22 6.97 -10.84
CA SER A 188 6.10 5.52 -11.01
C SER A 188 5.84 4.85 -9.66
N LYS A 189 4.91 3.88 -9.63
CA LYS A 189 4.61 3.05 -8.45
C LYS A 189 4.47 1.60 -8.84
N THR A 190 5.00 0.73 -7.98
CA THR A 190 4.91 -0.71 -8.11
C THR A 190 3.96 -1.25 -7.04
N TYR A 191 3.02 -2.07 -7.47
CA TYR A 191 2.07 -2.79 -6.65
C TYR A 191 2.27 -4.29 -6.84
N GLU A 192 1.78 -5.08 -5.89
CA GLU A 192 1.68 -6.52 -6.05
C GLU A 192 0.22 -6.94 -6.11
N LEU A 193 -0.19 -7.56 -7.20
CA LEU A 193 -1.47 -8.24 -7.29
C LEU A 193 -1.31 -9.65 -6.71
N VAL A 194 -2.16 -9.99 -5.75
CA VAL A 194 -2.10 -11.26 -5.03
C VAL A 194 -3.40 -12.02 -5.25
N LYS A 195 -3.32 -13.28 -5.70
CA LYS A 195 -4.50 -14.16 -5.75
C LYS A 195 -4.93 -14.48 -4.31
N ARG A 196 -6.19 -14.23 -4.00
CA ARG A 196 -6.81 -14.55 -2.70
C ARG A 196 -7.87 -15.64 -2.88
N GLY A 197 -7.92 -16.62 -1.98
CA GLY A 197 -8.91 -17.71 -2.01
C GLY A 197 -8.71 -18.74 -3.13
N GLU A 198 -9.57 -19.78 -3.12
CA GLU A 198 -9.51 -20.95 -4.01
C GLU A 198 -10.24 -20.74 -5.37
N GLY A 199 -11.18 -19.81 -5.47
CA GLY A 199 -11.89 -19.51 -6.72
C GLY A 199 -11.12 -18.57 -7.65
N ASN A 200 -11.33 -18.59 -8.96
CA ASN A 200 -10.47 -17.89 -9.94
C ASN A 200 -10.57 -16.34 -9.93
N ASP A 201 -11.50 -15.76 -9.20
CA ASP A 201 -11.92 -14.37 -9.37
C ASP A 201 -11.40 -13.41 -8.29
N THR A 202 -10.97 -13.90 -7.14
CA THR A 202 -10.69 -13.02 -5.99
C THR A 202 -9.20 -12.66 -5.92
N TYR A 203 -8.89 -11.37 -5.92
CA TYR A 203 -7.53 -10.85 -5.86
C TYR A 203 -7.44 -9.71 -4.84
N SER A 204 -6.23 -9.26 -4.56
CA SER A 204 -6.03 -7.98 -3.91
C SER A 204 -4.79 -7.28 -4.44
N ILE A 205 -4.83 -5.95 -4.48
CA ILE A 205 -3.66 -5.12 -4.78
C ILE A 205 -3.02 -4.75 -3.44
N ASP A 206 -1.86 -5.32 -3.16
CA ASP A 206 -1.05 -5.06 -1.97
C ASP A 206 -0.06 -3.93 -2.26
N GLU A 207 -0.21 -2.82 -1.55
CA GLU A 207 0.67 -1.65 -1.66
C GLU A 207 1.97 -1.79 -0.85
N LYS A 208 2.17 -2.89 -0.11
CA LYS A 208 3.33 -3.13 0.77
C LYS A 208 3.49 -2.15 1.93
N ASN A 209 2.48 -1.33 2.20
CA ASN A 209 2.40 -0.38 3.32
C ASN A 209 1.26 -0.73 4.31
N GLY A 210 0.69 -1.95 4.21
CA GLY A 210 -0.43 -2.39 5.03
C GLY A 210 -1.81 -2.10 4.42
N ILE A 211 -1.87 -1.50 3.23
CA ILE A 211 -3.10 -1.37 2.44
C ILE A 211 -3.21 -2.55 1.48
N ASP A 212 -4.31 -3.29 1.61
CA ASP A 212 -4.68 -4.41 0.73
C ASP A 212 -6.04 -4.07 0.10
N ILE A 213 -6.02 -3.75 -1.19
CA ILE A 213 -7.21 -3.28 -1.90
C ILE A 213 -7.92 -4.51 -2.49
N PRO A 214 -9.17 -4.79 -2.10
CA PRO A 214 -9.90 -5.93 -2.63
C PRO A 214 -10.17 -5.72 -4.12
N SER A 215 -9.91 -6.76 -4.90
CA SER A 215 -10.04 -6.75 -6.34
C SER A 215 -10.67 -8.04 -6.82
N SER A 216 -11.31 -7.98 -7.98
CA SER A 216 -11.91 -9.16 -8.58
C SER A 216 -11.71 -9.17 -10.09
N VAL A 217 -11.52 -10.38 -10.63
CA VAL A 217 -11.34 -10.61 -12.06
C VAL A 217 -12.44 -11.54 -12.55
N PHE A 218 -13.22 -11.08 -13.51
CA PHE A 218 -14.31 -11.83 -14.12
C PHE A 218 -14.17 -11.77 -15.64
N GLY A 219 -13.60 -12.84 -16.22
CA GLY A 219 -13.30 -12.89 -17.65
C GLY A 219 -12.36 -11.75 -18.06
N ASN A 220 -12.89 -10.81 -18.84
CA ASN A 220 -12.15 -9.66 -19.36
C ASN A 220 -12.26 -8.41 -18.48
N HIS A 221 -12.88 -8.52 -17.30
CA HIS A 221 -13.05 -7.40 -16.39
C HIS A 221 -12.19 -7.60 -15.15
N PHE A 222 -11.40 -6.60 -14.80
CA PHE A 222 -10.77 -6.44 -13.49
C PHE A 222 -11.43 -5.26 -12.81
N ILE A 223 -11.89 -5.45 -11.58
CA ILE A 223 -12.57 -4.41 -10.81
C ILE A 223 -11.93 -4.33 -9.43
N SER A 224 -11.65 -3.13 -8.98
CA SER A 224 -11.21 -2.85 -7.63
C SER A 224 -12.03 -1.71 -7.06
N ARG A 225 -12.56 -1.88 -5.85
CA ARG A 225 -13.42 -0.88 -5.20
C ARG A 225 -13.04 -0.74 -3.73
N PHE A 226 -12.81 0.48 -3.28
CA PHE A 226 -12.43 0.77 -1.90
C PHE A 226 -12.78 2.21 -1.52
N SER A 227 -12.83 2.47 -0.21
CA SER A 227 -13.14 3.81 0.31
C SER A 227 -12.02 4.34 1.17
N LEU A 228 -11.72 5.63 1.05
CA LEU A 228 -10.78 6.35 1.91
C LEU A 228 -11.43 7.66 2.38
N ASN A 229 -11.47 7.88 3.69
CA ASN A 229 -12.00 9.12 4.29
C ASN A 229 -13.41 9.51 3.79
N GLY A 230 -14.29 8.54 3.53
CA GLY A 230 -15.66 8.77 3.06
C GLY A 230 -15.81 8.93 1.54
N ILE A 231 -14.71 8.92 0.80
CA ILE A 231 -14.69 8.94 -0.66
C ILE A 231 -14.58 7.49 -1.15
N LEU A 232 -15.41 7.13 -2.11
CA LEU A 232 -15.39 5.83 -2.77
C LEU A 232 -14.65 5.92 -4.10
N PHE A 233 -13.78 4.94 -4.32
CA PHE A 233 -13.03 4.76 -5.55
C PHE A 233 -13.45 3.44 -6.18
N GLU A 234 -13.67 3.49 -7.48
CA GLU A 234 -13.89 2.32 -8.31
C GLU A 234 -12.97 2.39 -9.51
N CYS A 235 -12.17 1.34 -9.67
CA CYS A 235 -11.26 1.19 -10.79
C CYS A 235 -11.68 -0.04 -11.57
N THR A 236 -11.98 0.15 -12.85
CA THR A 236 -12.31 -0.93 -13.78
C THR A 236 -11.27 -0.98 -14.88
N PHE A 237 -10.85 -2.18 -15.22
CA PHE A 237 -10.07 -2.46 -16.40
C PHE A 237 -10.86 -3.47 -17.20
N ASN A 238 -11.02 -3.20 -18.49
CA ASN A 238 -11.71 -4.06 -19.43
C ASN A 238 -10.74 -4.41 -20.54
N LEU A 239 -10.40 -5.69 -20.65
CA LEU A 239 -9.62 -6.21 -21.76
C LEU A 239 -10.53 -6.35 -22.98
N ILE A 240 -10.46 -5.37 -23.89
CA ILE A 240 -11.26 -5.34 -25.12
C ILE A 240 -10.72 -6.40 -26.08
N THR A 241 -9.39 -6.45 -26.24
CA THR A 241 -8.66 -7.47 -26.99
C THR A 241 -7.35 -7.79 -26.28
N LYS A 242 -6.61 -8.81 -26.72
CA LYS A 242 -5.27 -9.11 -26.20
C LYS A 242 -4.26 -7.95 -26.35
N LYS A 243 -4.57 -6.95 -27.18
CA LYS A 243 -3.71 -5.79 -27.43
C LYS A 243 -4.33 -4.47 -27.00
N GLU A 244 -5.56 -4.46 -26.51
CA GLU A 244 -6.30 -3.24 -26.19
C GLU A 244 -7.09 -3.39 -24.90
N MET A 245 -6.87 -2.46 -23.97
CA MET A 245 -7.50 -2.43 -22.66
C MET A 245 -8.11 -1.05 -22.41
N ARG A 246 -9.35 -1.01 -21.94
CA ARG A 246 -9.96 0.20 -21.40
C ARG A 246 -9.77 0.25 -19.89
N ILE A 247 -9.47 1.43 -19.38
CA ILE A 247 -9.40 1.69 -17.94
C ILE A 247 -10.38 2.81 -17.63
N GLU A 248 -11.16 2.65 -16.58
CA GLU A 248 -12.01 3.71 -16.03
C GLU A 248 -11.80 3.78 -14.52
N LEU A 249 -11.51 4.98 -14.02
CA LEU A 249 -11.51 5.27 -12.59
C LEU A 249 -12.60 6.28 -12.28
N PHE A 250 -13.49 5.85 -11.40
CA PHE A 250 -14.51 6.70 -10.83
C PHE A 250 -14.14 7.05 -9.41
N GLU A 251 -14.37 8.31 -9.09
CA GLU A 251 -14.33 8.77 -7.72
C GLU A 251 -15.55 9.58 -7.40
N GLY A 252 -16.09 9.35 -6.20
CA GLY A 252 -17.25 10.05 -5.73
C GLY A 252 -17.47 9.94 -4.24
N GLU A 253 -18.35 10.80 -3.74
CA GLU A 253 -18.87 10.65 -2.40
C GLU A 253 -19.86 9.49 -2.36
N TYR A 254 -19.68 8.59 -1.41
CA TYR A 254 -20.66 7.55 -1.13
C TYR A 254 -21.62 8.03 -0.06
N ASN A 255 -22.76 8.56 -0.50
CA ASN A 255 -23.81 9.03 0.39
C ASN A 255 -24.78 7.87 0.62
N ARG A 256 -24.86 7.42 1.88
CA ARG A 256 -25.85 6.43 2.30
C ARG A 256 -27.24 7.05 2.18
N THR A 257 -28.15 6.38 1.48
CA THR A 257 -29.52 6.86 1.35
C THR A 257 -30.52 5.81 1.83
N TRP A 258 -31.47 6.24 2.64
CA TRP A 258 -32.61 5.42 3.06
C TRP A 258 -33.83 5.65 2.15
N THR A 259 -33.60 6.21 0.97
CA THR A 259 -34.63 6.67 0.05
C THR A 259 -34.56 5.88 -1.25
N THR A 260 -35.56 5.02 -1.46
CA THR A 260 -35.85 4.44 -2.78
C THR A 260 -37.04 5.20 -3.37
N GLY A 261 -36.85 5.86 -4.51
CA GLY A 261 -37.96 6.53 -5.23
C GLY A 261 -38.74 7.59 -4.43
N ASN A 262 -38.05 8.54 -3.78
CA ASN A 262 -38.62 9.65 -3.00
C ASN A 262 -39.37 9.29 -1.70
N ILE A 263 -39.26 8.06 -1.19
CA ILE A 263 -39.86 7.68 0.09
C ILE A 263 -38.76 7.48 1.14
N ILE A 264 -38.80 8.23 2.25
CA ILE A 264 -37.93 8.02 3.41
C ILE A 264 -38.59 6.96 4.28
N GLN A 265 -37.99 5.77 4.41
CA GLN A 265 -38.52 4.71 5.27
C GLN A 265 -37.62 4.48 6.50
N THR A 266 -38.22 4.52 7.68
CA THR A 266 -37.58 4.22 8.97
C THR A 266 -37.72 2.72 9.30
N GLN A 267 -36.58 2.03 9.28
CA GLN A 267 -36.25 0.70 9.82
C GLN A 267 -36.50 -0.62 9.02
N ASP A 268 -35.43 -1.41 9.06
CA ASP A 268 -35.25 -2.88 9.18
C ASP A 268 -35.59 -3.87 8.05
N SER A 269 -36.05 -3.47 6.87
CA SER A 269 -36.33 -4.47 5.81
C SER A 269 -35.90 -4.15 4.38
N VAL A 270 -35.11 -3.09 4.16
CA VAL A 270 -34.57 -2.76 2.83
C VAL A 270 -33.04 -2.75 2.91
N PRO A 271 -32.32 -3.49 2.04
CA PRO A 271 -30.87 -3.41 2.01
C PRO A 271 -30.44 -1.96 1.76
N GLU A 272 -29.46 -1.48 2.51
CA GLU A 272 -28.95 -0.11 2.37
C GLU A 272 -28.59 0.18 0.91
N VAL A 273 -29.18 1.23 0.33
CA VAL A 273 -28.87 1.66 -1.04
C VAL A 273 -28.03 2.95 -0.93
N GLY A 274 -26.78 2.89 -1.37
CA GLY A 274 -25.94 4.08 -1.47
C GLY A 274 -26.05 4.73 -2.85
N VAL A 275 -25.98 6.05 -2.88
CA VAL A 275 -25.81 6.81 -4.12
C VAL A 275 -24.34 7.17 -4.25
N PHE A 276 -23.73 6.76 -5.37
CA PHE A 276 -22.37 7.13 -5.72
C PHE A 276 -22.40 8.39 -6.58
N GLN A 277 -22.10 9.53 -5.97
CA GLN A 277 -22.03 10.80 -6.67
C GLN A 277 -20.64 10.97 -7.25
N VAL A 278 -20.48 10.60 -8.53
CA VAL A 278 -19.21 10.72 -9.25
C VAL A 278 -18.82 12.18 -9.38
N ASN A 279 -17.69 12.53 -8.79
CA ASN A 279 -17.08 13.87 -8.86
C ASN A 279 -16.07 13.95 -10.00
N THR A 280 -15.31 12.88 -10.19
CA THR A 280 -14.22 12.80 -11.17
C THR A 280 -14.31 11.47 -11.92
N LEU A 281 -14.08 11.52 -13.23
CA LEU A 281 -13.89 10.35 -14.08
C LEU A 281 -12.53 10.44 -14.73
N GLN A 282 -11.78 9.34 -14.71
CA GLN A 282 -10.64 9.17 -15.60
C GLN A 282 -10.80 7.97 -16.49
N GLU A 283 -10.40 8.09 -17.74
CA GLU A 283 -10.48 7.00 -18.70
C GLU A 283 -9.21 6.92 -19.55
N ALA A 284 -8.82 5.71 -19.93
CA ALA A 284 -7.75 5.49 -20.90
C ALA A 284 -8.09 4.29 -21.80
N ILE A 285 -7.61 4.35 -23.04
CA ILE A 285 -7.39 3.14 -23.85
C ILE A 285 -5.89 2.91 -23.88
N LEU A 286 -5.47 1.74 -23.39
CA LEU A 286 -4.09 1.29 -23.41
C LEU A 286 -3.89 0.23 -24.48
N TYR A 287 -2.72 0.26 -25.11
CA TYR A 287 -2.30 -0.71 -26.10
C TYR A 287 -1.08 -1.48 -25.61
N ASN A 288 -1.10 -2.80 -25.75
CA ASN A 288 0.03 -3.64 -25.37
C ASN A 288 1.13 -3.54 -26.43
N LYS A 289 2.28 -2.99 -26.07
CA LYS A 289 3.49 -3.15 -26.87
C LYS A 289 4.04 -4.54 -26.59
N GLU A 290 3.72 -5.49 -27.47
CA GLU A 290 4.33 -6.83 -27.45
C GLU A 290 5.87 -6.72 -27.35
N LYS A 291 6.49 -7.68 -26.66
CA LYS A 291 7.95 -7.87 -26.57
C LYS A 291 8.58 -8.07 -27.95
#